data_AF-A0A950ZEN1-F1
#
_entry.id   AF-A0A950ZEN1-F1
#
_cell.length_a   1.000
_cell.length_b   1.000
_cell.length_c   1.000
_cell.angle_alpha   90.00
_cell.angle_beta   90.00
_cell.angle_gamma   90.00
#
_symmetry.space_group_name_H-M   'P 1'
#
loop_
_entity.id
_entity.type
_entity.pdbx_description
1 polymer ?
#
loop_
_entity_poly.entity_id
_entity_poly.type
_entity_poly.pdbx_seq_one_letter_code
_entity_poly.pdbx_strand_id
1 'polypeptide(L)'
;MFCKRMALLLGCLAAFSLAGCATVGPSSVKLSAETSARSAELAKLHQDLVRVYFDGERRRVETFLRETWEPQFLRNLLGISGIMDDLRASISFDEAKRNELSVAMKEYLTDPSESDKLANEITATLTKTRATEPDAVRTIIRKYVPDAKVESATSHAAALLGTAEPALLILDFAEAAHAEMEKQRAAMIGPIDAAEKQVLAELSDAYTTLARAQGTITARLEAASRSAQQQDQLLQAVGVTDPAAIRMRLAGFSDTVTSALNDAGVKKDPNDILTTLRNALAKLPGRSAQNSTPAPTPPPAAPPANPQ
;
A
#
# COMPACT_ATOMS: atom_id res chain seq x y z
N MET A 1 35.21 -19.35 56.81
CA MET A 1 34.51 -20.31 55.90
C MET A 1 33.75 -19.66 54.74
N PHE A 2 33.62 -18.32 54.68
CA PHE A 2 32.85 -17.65 53.61
C PHE A 2 33.58 -17.53 52.25
N CYS A 3 34.91 -17.41 52.22
CA CYS A 3 35.66 -17.27 50.95
C CYS A 3 35.65 -18.52 50.05
N LYS A 4 35.54 -19.74 50.61
CA LYS A 4 35.56 -20.98 49.82
C LYS A 4 34.24 -21.29 49.11
N ARG A 5 33.11 -20.80 49.65
CA ARG A 5 31.77 -21.01 49.07
C ARG A 5 31.48 -20.04 47.93
N MET A 6 32.07 -18.84 47.96
CA MET A 6 31.91 -17.82 46.92
C MET A 6 32.72 -18.14 45.64
N ALA A 7 33.90 -18.75 45.77
CA ALA A 7 34.71 -19.19 44.62
C ALA A 7 34.09 -20.40 43.88
N LEU A 8 33.40 -21.29 44.60
CA LEU A 8 32.76 -22.48 44.03
C LEU A 8 31.45 -22.14 43.30
N LEU A 9 30.73 -21.12 43.75
CA LEU A 9 29.56 -20.57 43.05
C LEU A 9 29.92 -19.79 41.78
N LEU A 10 31.05 -19.08 41.77
CA LEU A 10 31.53 -18.36 40.58
C LEU A 10 32.03 -19.32 39.48
N GLY A 11 32.63 -20.46 39.86
CA GLY A 11 33.08 -21.48 38.91
C GLY A 11 31.94 -22.25 38.23
N CYS A 12 30.87 -22.58 38.96
CA CYS A 12 29.70 -23.25 38.40
C CYS A 12 28.88 -22.35 37.46
N LEU A 13 28.85 -21.03 37.70
CA LEU A 13 28.12 -20.10 36.83
C LEU A 13 28.77 -19.95 35.45
N ALA A 14 30.12 -20.00 35.37
CA ALA A 14 30.86 -19.94 34.12
C ALA A 14 30.76 -21.25 33.29
N ALA A 15 30.62 -22.41 33.94
CA ALA A 15 30.47 -23.70 33.26
C ALA A 15 29.09 -23.87 32.61
N PHE A 16 28.04 -23.23 33.14
CA PHE A 16 26.69 -23.28 32.56
C PHE A 16 26.50 -22.36 31.34
N SER A 17 27.39 -21.39 31.13
CA SER A 17 27.27 -20.44 30.00
C SER A 17 27.72 -21.02 28.65
N LEU A 18 28.46 -22.12 28.64
CA LEU A 18 29.03 -22.75 27.43
C LEU A 18 28.16 -23.87 26.84
N ALA A 19 27.14 -24.33 27.55
CA ALA A 19 26.28 -25.44 27.10
C ALA A 19 25.00 -25.00 26.35
N GLY A 20 24.79 -23.69 26.18
CA GLY A 20 23.54 -23.13 25.64
C GLY A 20 23.54 -22.78 24.14
N CYS A 21 24.65 -22.92 23.42
CA CYS A 21 24.65 -22.68 21.97
C CYS A 21 24.13 -23.91 21.23
N ALA A 22 22.82 -23.99 21.02
CA ALA A 22 22.26 -24.91 20.03
C ALA A 22 22.97 -24.67 18.70
N THR A 23 23.51 -25.72 18.08
CA THR A 23 24.25 -25.62 16.83
C THR A 23 23.28 -25.21 15.71
N VAL A 24 23.40 -23.96 15.27
CA VAL A 24 22.59 -23.43 14.16
C VAL A 24 23.08 -24.07 12.86
N GLY A 25 22.28 -25.00 12.33
CA GLY A 25 22.58 -25.69 11.08
C GLY A 25 22.21 -24.88 9.83
N PRO A 26 22.73 -25.27 8.65
CA PRO A 26 22.39 -24.64 7.37
C PRO A 26 20.90 -24.74 7.00
N SER A 27 20.17 -25.69 7.58
CA SER A 27 18.71 -25.80 7.45
C SER A 27 17.95 -24.60 8.01
N SER A 28 18.43 -24.02 9.12
CA SER A 28 17.82 -22.82 9.73
C SER A 28 17.95 -21.59 8.84
N VAL A 29 19.08 -21.44 8.13
CA VAL A 29 19.28 -20.37 7.14
C VAL A 29 18.31 -20.53 5.97
N LYS A 30 18.19 -21.75 5.41
CA LYS A 30 17.27 -22.02 4.29
C LYS A 30 15.82 -21.74 4.65
N LEU A 31 15.37 -22.18 5.83
CA LEU A 31 14.02 -21.91 6.33
C LEU A 31 13.77 -20.41 6.52
N SER A 32 14.76 -19.68 7.04
CA SER A 32 14.66 -18.23 7.22
C SER A 32 14.51 -17.49 5.88
N ALA A 33 15.30 -17.88 4.87
CA ALA A 33 15.20 -17.34 3.52
C ALA A 33 13.85 -17.65 2.86
N GLU A 34 13.36 -18.89 2.98
CA GLU A 34 12.04 -19.28 2.47
C GLU A 34 10.89 -18.49 3.14
N THR A 35 10.99 -18.28 4.46
CA THR A 35 10.03 -17.45 5.20
C THR A 35 10.01 -16.01 4.68
N SER A 36 11.19 -15.46 4.35
CA SER A 36 11.28 -14.11 3.76
C SER A 36 10.67 -14.04 2.36
N ALA A 37 10.76 -15.08 1.56
CA ALA A 37 10.12 -15.12 0.25
C ALA A 37 8.59 -15.14 0.38
N ARG A 38 8.06 -15.97 1.30
CA ARG A 38 6.62 -16.04 1.58
C ARG A 38 6.05 -14.76 2.18
N SER A 39 6.82 -14.03 2.99
CA SER A 39 6.37 -12.74 3.54
C SER A 39 6.24 -11.67 2.47
N ALA A 40 7.09 -11.68 1.43
CA ALA A 40 6.98 -10.78 0.29
C ALA A 40 5.73 -11.09 -0.57
N GLU A 41 5.40 -12.37 -0.76
CA GLU A 41 4.17 -12.78 -1.43
C GLU A 41 2.93 -12.34 -0.65
N LEU A 42 2.93 -12.54 0.67
CA LEU A 42 1.86 -12.08 1.55
C LEU A 42 1.68 -10.55 1.51
N ALA A 43 2.78 -9.79 1.41
CA ALA A 43 2.75 -8.34 1.27
C ALA A 43 1.95 -7.91 0.04
N LYS A 44 2.19 -8.56 -1.10
CA LYS A 44 1.47 -8.30 -2.33
C LYS A 44 -0.01 -8.64 -2.20
N LEU A 45 -0.33 -9.81 -1.63
CA LEU A 45 -1.72 -10.22 -1.42
C LEU A 45 -2.49 -9.25 -0.52
N HIS A 46 -1.87 -8.75 0.55
CA HIS A 46 -2.49 -7.74 1.41
C HIS A 46 -2.69 -6.40 0.68
N GLN A 47 -1.72 -5.95 -0.12
CA GLN A 47 -1.88 -4.75 -0.93
C GLN A 47 -3.04 -4.89 -1.93
N ASP A 48 -3.15 -6.04 -2.58
CA ASP A 48 -4.24 -6.31 -3.53
C ASP A 48 -5.60 -6.39 -2.82
N LEU A 49 -5.67 -6.99 -1.63
CA LEU A 49 -6.89 -7.00 -0.80
C LEU A 49 -7.34 -5.58 -0.43
N VAL A 50 -6.39 -4.72 -0.02
CA VAL A 50 -6.67 -3.31 0.31
C VAL A 50 -7.26 -2.60 -0.91
N ARG A 51 -6.65 -2.75 -2.09
CA ARG A 51 -7.16 -2.15 -3.33
C ARG A 51 -8.59 -2.61 -3.63
N VAL A 52 -8.84 -3.91 -3.59
CA VAL A 52 -10.17 -4.48 -3.83
C VAL A 52 -11.21 -3.96 -2.84
N TYR A 53 -10.82 -3.79 -1.57
CA TYR A 53 -11.68 -3.22 -0.55
C TYR A 53 -12.07 -1.77 -0.88
N PHE A 54 -11.08 -0.91 -1.18
CA PHE A 54 -11.31 0.49 -1.51
C PHE A 54 -12.06 0.66 -2.84
N ASP A 55 -11.81 -0.18 -3.84
CA ASP A 55 -12.61 -0.25 -5.07
C ASP A 55 -14.07 -0.62 -4.79
N GLY A 56 -14.32 -1.44 -3.77
CA GLY A 56 -15.66 -1.74 -3.28
C GLY A 56 -16.33 -0.51 -2.65
N GLU A 57 -15.60 0.28 -1.86
CA GLU A 57 -16.11 1.51 -1.25
C GLU A 57 -16.42 2.59 -2.31
N ARG A 58 -15.53 2.78 -3.29
CA ARG A 58 -15.76 3.69 -4.42
C ARG A 58 -17.06 3.34 -5.14
N ARG A 59 -17.23 2.06 -5.49
CA ARG A 59 -18.45 1.58 -6.16
C ARG A 59 -19.70 1.83 -5.32
N ARG A 60 -19.66 1.64 -4.00
CA ARG A 60 -20.79 1.96 -3.12
C ARG A 60 -21.17 3.45 -3.20
N VAL A 61 -20.17 4.34 -3.12
CA VAL A 61 -20.39 5.79 -3.24
C VAL A 61 -20.91 6.16 -4.63
N GLU A 62 -20.35 5.58 -5.69
CA GLU A 62 -20.82 5.82 -7.06
C GLU A 62 -22.26 5.34 -7.29
N THR A 63 -22.63 4.18 -6.74
CA THR A 63 -24.00 3.68 -6.75
C THR A 63 -24.93 4.62 -6.00
N PHE A 64 -24.56 5.06 -4.80
CA PHE A 64 -25.33 6.04 -4.04
C PHE A 64 -25.52 7.35 -4.81
N LEU A 65 -24.44 7.87 -5.40
CA LEU A 65 -24.46 9.07 -6.23
C LEU A 65 -25.47 8.92 -7.37
N ARG A 66 -25.33 7.87 -8.17
CA ARG A 66 -26.12 7.65 -9.38
C ARG A 66 -27.59 7.34 -9.11
N GLU A 67 -27.86 6.49 -8.11
CA GLU A 67 -29.20 5.94 -7.89
C GLU A 67 -30.03 6.78 -6.92
N THR A 68 -29.38 7.52 -6.02
CA THR A 68 -30.06 8.25 -4.95
C THR A 68 -29.82 9.75 -5.04
N TRP A 69 -28.56 10.18 -5.01
CA TRP A 69 -28.24 11.59 -4.88
C TRP A 69 -28.48 12.39 -6.17
N GLU A 70 -27.97 11.95 -7.32
CA GLU A 70 -28.14 12.63 -8.62
C GLU A 70 -29.64 12.82 -8.97
N PRO A 71 -30.52 11.80 -8.86
CA PRO A 71 -31.94 11.99 -9.11
C PRO A 71 -32.60 12.98 -8.13
N GLN A 72 -32.19 12.99 -6.87
CA GLN A 72 -32.72 13.93 -5.87
C GLN A 72 -32.21 15.36 -6.11
N PHE A 73 -30.93 15.50 -6.42
CA PHE A 73 -30.29 16.76 -6.76
C PHE A 73 -30.94 17.38 -7.99
N LEU A 74 -31.07 16.63 -9.10
CA LEU A 74 -31.67 17.14 -10.33
C LEU A 74 -33.13 17.56 -10.13
N ARG A 75 -33.92 16.80 -9.37
CA ARG A 75 -35.29 17.21 -9.01
C ARG A 75 -35.31 18.54 -8.26
N ASN A 76 -34.41 18.72 -7.29
CA ASN A 76 -34.33 19.95 -6.51
C ASN A 76 -33.79 21.12 -7.34
N LEU A 77 -32.75 20.89 -8.15
CA LEU A 77 -32.12 21.90 -8.99
C LEU A 77 -33.09 22.43 -10.05
N LEU A 78 -33.88 21.55 -10.68
CA LEU A 78 -34.95 21.95 -11.60
C LEU A 78 -36.02 22.81 -10.91
N GLY A 79 -36.32 22.54 -9.64
CA GLY A 79 -37.26 23.34 -8.85
C GLY A 79 -36.71 24.69 -8.40
N ILE A 80 -35.41 24.77 -8.06
CA ILE A 80 -34.77 25.98 -7.52
C ILE A 80 -34.33 26.94 -8.64
N SER A 81 -33.85 26.42 -9.76
CA SER A 81 -33.28 27.23 -10.84
C SER A 81 -34.32 28.05 -11.59
N GLY A 82 -35.61 27.76 -11.47
CA GLY A 82 -36.64 28.40 -12.27
C GLY A 82 -36.57 28.07 -13.76
N ILE A 83 -35.66 27.17 -14.18
CA ILE A 83 -35.41 26.87 -15.59
C ILE A 83 -36.66 26.39 -16.32
N MET A 84 -37.54 25.67 -15.64
CA MET A 84 -38.79 25.23 -16.24
C MET A 84 -39.73 26.40 -16.56
N ASP A 85 -39.65 27.48 -15.80
CA ASP A 85 -40.40 28.70 -16.04
C ASP A 85 -39.73 29.55 -17.13
N ASP A 86 -38.40 29.62 -17.15
CA ASP A 86 -37.63 30.29 -18.22
C ASP A 86 -37.79 29.58 -19.57
N LEU A 87 -37.77 28.24 -19.59
CA LEU A 87 -38.08 27.44 -20.77
C LEU A 87 -39.53 27.63 -21.19
N ARG A 88 -40.48 27.64 -20.24
CA ARG A 88 -41.89 27.88 -20.57
C ARG A 88 -42.10 29.29 -21.14
N ALA A 89 -41.41 30.30 -20.60
CA ALA A 89 -41.47 31.68 -21.05
C ALA A 89 -40.87 31.85 -22.44
N SER A 90 -39.68 31.28 -22.69
CA SER A 90 -39.02 31.32 -24.01
C SER A 90 -39.79 30.56 -25.09
N ILE A 91 -40.46 29.46 -24.73
CA ILE A 91 -41.32 28.68 -25.65
C ILE A 91 -42.71 29.31 -25.83
N SER A 92 -43.13 30.21 -24.94
CA SER A 92 -44.43 30.87 -25.06
C SER A 92 -44.44 31.89 -26.21
N PHE A 93 -45.32 31.66 -27.19
CA PHE A 93 -45.64 32.64 -28.22
C PHE A 93 -46.67 33.61 -27.66
N ASP A 94 -46.21 34.70 -27.07
CA ASP A 94 -47.07 35.76 -26.58
C ASP A 94 -47.77 36.52 -27.73
N GLU A 95 -48.70 37.41 -27.36
CA GLU A 95 -49.43 38.22 -28.35
C GLU A 95 -48.51 39.17 -29.12
N ALA A 96 -47.42 39.64 -28.49
CA ALA A 96 -46.43 40.51 -29.12
C ALA A 96 -45.68 39.79 -30.25
N LYS A 97 -45.15 38.59 -30.02
CA LYS A 97 -44.47 37.77 -31.04
C LYS A 97 -45.43 37.34 -32.16
N ARG A 98 -46.70 37.06 -31.84
CA ARG A 98 -47.73 36.79 -32.87
C ARG A 98 -47.97 38.01 -33.76
N ASN A 99 -48.06 39.19 -33.17
CA ASN A 99 -48.24 40.44 -33.92
C ASN A 99 -47.01 40.77 -34.77
N GLU A 100 -45.81 40.58 -34.24
CA GLU A 100 -44.55 40.77 -34.96
C GLU A 100 -44.44 39.80 -36.16
N LEU A 101 -44.76 38.52 -35.96
CA LEU A 101 -44.83 37.54 -37.02
C LEU A 101 -45.87 37.90 -38.08
N SER A 102 -47.08 38.31 -37.68
CA SER A 102 -48.12 38.77 -38.62
C SER A 102 -47.63 39.95 -39.46
N VAL A 103 -47.00 40.96 -38.84
CA VAL A 103 -46.44 42.12 -39.53
C VAL A 103 -45.34 41.73 -40.52
N ALA A 104 -44.39 40.91 -40.09
CA ALA A 104 -43.29 40.46 -40.93
C ALA A 104 -43.77 39.60 -42.12
N MET A 105 -44.81 38.80 -41.93
CA MET A 105 -45.31 37.91 -42.97
C MET A 105 -46.11 38.61 -44.08
N LYS A 106 -46.62 39.84 -43.84
CA LYS A 106 -47.37 40.63 -44.84
C LYS A 106 -46.62 40.82 -46.16
N GLU A 107 -45.29 40.88 -46.13
CA GLU A 107 -44.45 41.09 -47.31
C GLU A 107 -44.38 39.85 -48.25
N TYR A 108 -44.63 38.66 -47.69
CA TYR A 108 -44.48 37.38 -48.39
C TYR A 108 -45.81 36.81 -48.87
N LEU A 109 -46.93 37.27 -48.33
CA LEU A 109 -48.27 36.74 -48.61
C LEU A 109 -48.78 37.13 -49.98
N THR A 110 -49.59 36.23 -50.56
CA THR A 110 -50.38 36.52 -51.77
C THR A 110 -51.53 37.49 -51.44
N ASP A 111 -52.11 37.35 -50.23
CA ASP A 111 -53.12 38.25 -49.67
C ASP A 111 -52.64 38.75 -48.28
N PRO A 112 -52.31 40.04 -48.13
CA PRO A 112 -51.85 40.60 -46.85
C PRO A 112 -52.88 40.50 -45.71
N SER A 113 -54.17 40.37 -46.02
CA SER A 113 -55.23 40.23 -45.00
C SER A 113 -55.21 38.87 -44.29
N GLU A 114 -54.54 37.87 -44.88
CA GLU A 114 -54.40 36.53 -44.31
C GLU A 114 -53.22 36.41 -43.32
N SER A 115 -52.50 37.50 -43.06
CA SER A 115 -51.32 37.53 -42.16
C SER A 115 -51.63 37.08 -40.74
N ASP A 116 -52.76 37.53 -40.17
CA ASP A 116 -53.16 37.13 -38.82
C ASP A 116 -53.56 35.65 -38.76
N LYS A 117 -54.18 35.12 -39.83
CA LYS A 117 -54.52 33.69 -39.91
C LYS A 117 -53.26 32.83 -40.06
N LEU A 118 -52.30 33.25 -40.89
CA LEU A 118 -51.02 32.58 -41.02
C LEU A 118 -50.26 32.56 -39.68
N ALA A 119 -50.16 33.71 -39.00
CA ALA A 119 -49.49 33.80 -37.71
C ALA A 119 -50.17 32.88 -36.67
N ASN A 120 -51.50 32.86 -36.62
CA ASN A 120 -52.25 31.97 -35.73
C ASN A 120 -52.05 30.49 -36.06
N GLU A 121 -52.04 30.09 -37.34
CA GLU A 121 -51.77 28.69 -37.73
C GLU A 121 -50.35 28.25 -37.40
N ILE A 122 -49.35 29.11 -37.65
CA ILE A 122 -47.94 28.85 -37.30
C ILE A 122 -47.81 28.70 -35.78
N THR A 123 -48.33 29.66 -35.01
CA THR A 123 -48.26 29.60 -33.54
C THR A 123 -49.00 28.40 -32.96
N ALA A 124 -50.20 28.09 -33.47
CA ALA A 124 -50.97 26.93 -33.01
C ALA A 124 -50.25 25.60 -33.30
N THR A 125 -49.58 25.52 -34.45
CA THR A 125 -48.83 24.33 -34.84
C THR A 125 -47.58 24.15 -33.99
N LEU A 126 -46.79 25.21 -33.80
CA LEU A 126 -45.59 25.19 -32.95
C LEU A 126 -45.92 24.89 -31.48
N THR A 127 -47.05 25.41 -30.98
CA THR A 127 -47.54 25.10 -29.63
C THR A 127 -47.89 23.61 -29.48
N LYS A 128 -48.42 22.99 -30.55
CA LYS A 128 -48.84 21.58 -30.54
C LYS A 128 -47.67 20.62 -30.72
N THR A 129 -46.73 20.93 -31.61
CA THR A 129 -45.61 20.02 -31.90
C THR A 129 -44.50 20.12 -30.86
N ARG A 130 -44.37 21.24 -30.09
CA ARG A 130 -43.23 21.55 -29.20
C ARG A 130 -41.85 21.43 -29.87
N ALA A 131 -41.83 21.12 -31.15
CA ALA A 131 -40.69 20.86 -31.98
C ALA A 131 -40.78 21.85 -33.13
N THR A 132 -39.71 22.60 -33.25
CA THR A 132 -39.30 23.43 -34.37
C THR A 132 -39.06 22.56 -35.61
N GLU A 133 -40.05 21.76 -36.02
CA GLU A 133 -40.00 21.03 -37.29
C GLU A 133 -40.12 22.05 -38.42
N PRO A 134 -39.02 22.33 -39.14
CA PRO A 134 -39.02 23.36 -40.18
C PRO A 134 -40.01 23.01 -41.29
N ASP A 135 -40.22 21.71 -41.53
CA ASP A 135 -41.13 21.18 -42.54
C ASP A 135 -42.61 21.43 -42.19
N ALA A 136 -42.98 21.43 -40.91
CA ALA A 136 -44.33 21.73 -40.47
C ALA A 136 -44.66 23.22 -40.71
N VAL A 137 -43.74 24.12 -40.35
CA VAL A 137 -43.86 25.56 -40.59
C VAL A 137 -43.87 25.85 -42.09
N ARG A 138 -42.97 25.23 -42.86
CA ARG A 138 -42.89 25.36 -44.32
C ARG A 138 -44.18 24.91 -45.01
N THR A 139 -44.81 23.82 -44.54
CA THR A 139 -46.07 23.31 -45.08
C THR A 139 -47.22 24.32 -44.91
N ILE A 140 -47.25 25.03 -43.77
CA ILE A 140 -48.26 26.06 -43.51
C ILE A 140 -47.96 27.30 -44.36
N ILE A 141 -46.71 27.77 -44.37
CA ILE A 141 -46.29 28.92 -45.18
C ILE A 141 -46.64 28.72 -46.66
N ARG A 142 -46.42 27.53 -47.22
CA ARG A 142 -46.75 27.20 -48.63
C ARG A 142 -48.23 27.38 -48.97
N LYS A 143 -49.16 27.30 -48.01
CA LYS A 143 -50.59 27.53 -48.28
C LYS A 143 -50.91 29.00 -48.61
N TYR A 144 -50.09 29.94 -48.14
CA TYR A 144 -50.37 31.37 -48.18
C TYR A 144 -49.34 32.20 -48.96
N VAL A 145 -48.11 31.67 -49.08
CA VAL A 145 -46.96 32.30 -49.73
C VAL A 145 -46.67 31.60 -51.06
N PRO A 146 -46.42 32.36 -52.15
CA PRO A 146 -46.04 31.76 -53.44
C PRO A 146 -44.76 30.93 -53.33
N ASP A 147 -44.65 29.82 -54.06
CA ASP A 147 -43.53 28.88 -53.99
C ASP A 147 -42.14 29.55 -54.09
N ALA A 148 -42.01 30.60 -54.92
CA ALA A 148 -40.77 31.36 -55.08
C ALA A 148 -40.30 32.11 -53.82
N LYS A 149 -41.20 32.37 -52.86
CA LYS A 149 -40.93 33.12 -51.62
C LYS A 149 -40.96 32.25 -50.36
N VAL A 150 -41.30 30.96 -50.47
CA VAL A 150 -41.47 30.05 -49.32
C VAL A 150 -40.19 29.92 -48.50
N GLU A 151 -39.03 29.79 -49.14
CA GLU A 151 -37.75 29.63 -48.41
C GLU A 151 -37.38 30.90 -47.62
N SER A 152 -37.54 32.08 -48.23
CA SER A 152 -37.28 33.37 -47.57
C SER A 152 -38.25 33.61 -46.41
N ALA A 153 -39.54 33.32 -46.61
CA ALA A 153 -40.56 33.39 -45.57
C ALA A 153 -40.26 32.44 -44.40
N THR A 154 -39.86 31.21 -44.70
CA THR A 154 -39.54 30.18 -43.68
C THR A 154 -38.30 30.58 -42.88
N SER A 155 -37.26 31.10 -43.54
CA SER A 155 -36.05 31.58 -42.86
C SER A 155 -36.32 32.80 -41.97
N HIS A 156 -37.12 33.76 -42.43
CA HIS A 156 -37.46 34.95 -41.65
C HIS A 156 -38.33 34.60 -40.44
N ALA A 157 -39.32 33.72 -40.62
CA ALA A 157 -40.12 33.20 -39.51
C ALA A 157 -39.23 32.46 -38.48
N ALA A 158 -38.32 31.59 -38.92
CA ALA A 158 -37.42 30.88 -38.01
C ALA A 158 -36.51 31.82 -37.19
N ALA A 159 -36.05 32.93 -37.78
CA ALA A 159 -35.26 33.94 -37.09
C ALA A 159 -36.07 34.68 -36.01
N LEU A 160 -37.30 35.10 -36.33
CA LEU A 160 -38.23 35.76 -35.40
C LEU A 160 -38.65 34.87 -34.23
N LEU A 161 -38.71 33.56 -34.45
CA LEU A 161 -39.18 32.59 -33.46
C LEU A 161 -38.08 32.15 -32.47
N GLY A 162 -36.83 32.65 -32.60
CA GLY A 162 -35.81 32.54 -31.54
C GLY A 162 -35.44 31.12 -31.12
N THR A 163 -35.42 30.17 -32.06
CA THR A 163 -35.30 28.72 -31.77
C THR A 163 -34.00 28.29 -31.07
N ALA A 164 -32.99 29.17 -31.01
CA ALA A 164 -31.70 28.93 -30.36
C ALA A 164 -31.69 29.21 -28.84
N GLU A 165 -32.57 30.06 -28.35
CA GLU A 165 -32.55 30.55 -26.97
C GLU A 165 -32.86 29.44 -25.93
N PRO A 166 -33.84 28.54 -26.15
CA PRO A 166 -34.09 27.43 -25.23
C PRO A 166 -32.96 26.38 -25.21
N ALA A 167 -32.29 26.19 -26.35
CA ALA A 167 -31.20 25.21 -26.46
C ALA A 167 -29.97 25.65 -25.66
N LEU A 168 -29.64 26.95 -25.72
CA LEU A 168 -28.56 27.54 -24.91
C LEU A 168 -28.88 27.45 -23.42
N LEU A 169 -30.11 27.74 -23.02
CA LEU A 169 -30.54 27.68 -21.63
C LEU A 169 -30.47 26.25 -21.05
N ILE A 170 -30.82 25.23 -21.85
CA ILE A 170 -30.64 23.81 -21.46
C ILE A 170 -29.16 23.46 -21.34
N LEU A 171 -28.32 23.96 -22.26
CA LEU A 171 -26.89 23.68 -22.24
C LEU A 171 -26.21 24.27 -21.00
N ASP A 172 -26.49 25.55 -20.69
CA ASP A 172 -25.96 26.24 -19.52
C ASP A 172 -26.37 25.55 -18.21
N PHE A 173 -27.62 25.09 -18.14
CA PHE A 173 -28.11 24.31 -17.01
C PHE A 173 -27.44 22.96 -16.90
N ALA A 174 -27.28 22.24 -18.00
CA ALA A 174 -26.63 20.94 -18.01
C ALA A 174 -25.17 21.09 -17.55
N GLU A 175 -24.47 22.12 -18.00
CA GLU A 175 -23.10 22.43 -17.57
C GLU A 175 -23.03 22.72 -16.07
N ALA A 176 -23.91 23.59 -15.56
CA ALA A 176 -23.97 23.91 -14.13
C ALA A 176 -24.32 22.67 -13.27
N ALA A 177 -25.27 21.85 -13.72
CA ALA A 177 -25.63 20.61 -13.05
C ALA A 177 -24.46 19.64 -13.02
N HIS A 178 -23.78 19.43 -14.16
CA HIS A 178 -22.60 18.57 -14.24
C HIS A 178 -21.46 19.05 -13.34
N ALA A 179 -21.19 20.36 -13.28
CA ALA A 179 -20.16 20.92 -12.43
C ALA A 179 -20.41 20.62 -10.94
N GLU A 180 -21.67 20.76 -10.47
CA GLU A 180 -21.99 20.46 -9.08
C GLU A 180 -21.99 18.95 -8.79
N MET A 181 -22.43 18.11 -9.74
CA MET A 181 -22.35 16.65 -9.61
C MET A 181 -20.89 16.17 -9.49
N GLU A 182 -19.98 16.70 -10.32
CA GLU A 182 -18.56 16.35 -10.27
C GLU A 182 -17.87 16.87 -9.00
N LYS A 183 -18.23 18.07 -8.54
CA LYS A 183 -17.77 18.59 -7.26
C LYS A 183 -18.20 17.69 -6.10
N GLN A 184 -19.45 17.25 -6.09
CA GLN A 184 -19.96 16.35 -5.06
C GLN A 184 -19.31 14.95 -5.14
N ARG A 185 -19.09 14.43 -6.35
CA ARG A 185 -18.35 13.19 -6.58
C ARG A 185 -16.94 13.28 -6.00
N ALA A 186 -16.21 14.34 -6.33
CA ALA A 186 -14.86 14.57 -5.83
C ALA A 186 -14.82 14.70 -4.30
N ALA A 187 -15.81 15.36 -3.70
CA ALA A 187 -15.91 15.51 -2.25
C ALA A 187 -16.10 14.17 -1.52
N MET A 188 -16.78 13.19 -2.13
CA MET A 188 -17.04 11.90 -1.50
C MET A 188 -15.99 10.83 -1.85
N ILE A 189 -15.45 10.84 -3.08
CA ILE A 189 -14.40 9.88 -3.49
C ILE A 189 -13.02 10.31 -2.98
N GLY A 190 -12.73 11.61 -2.92
CA GLY A 190 -11.43 12.13 -2.51
C GLY A 190 -10.92 11.58 -1.15
N PRO A 191 -11.75 11.55 -0.10
CA PRO A 191 -11.37 10.95 1.19
C PRO A 191 -11.05 9.45 1.09
N ILE A 192 -11.75 8.70 0.23
CA ILE A 192 -11.54 7.26 0.02
C ILE A 192 -10.18 7.04 -0.63
N ASP A 193 -9.83 7.83 -1.65
CA ASP A 193 -8.53 7.76 -2.31
C ASP A 193 -7.37 8.17 -1.40
N ALA A 194 -7.59 9.17 -0.55
CA ALA A 194 -6.61 9.56 0.46
C ALA A 194 -6.38 8.45 1.49
N ALA A 195 -7.46 7.81 1.97
CA ALA A 195 -7.39 6.70 2.90
C ALA A 195 -6.70 5.47 2.29
N GLU A 196 -7.00 5.11 1.05
CA GLU A 196 -6.32 4.00 0.35
C GLU A 196 -4.81 4.26 0.26
N LYS A 197 -4.41 5.45 -0.17
CA LYS A 197 -3.00 5.83 -0.27
C LYS A 197 -2.30 5.74 1.08
N GLN A 198 -2.94 6.23 2.13
CA GLN A 198 -2.40 6.16 3.48
C GLN A 198 -2.21 4.70 3.94
N VAL A 199 -3.25 3.87 3.81
CA VAL A 199 -3.19 2.46 4.23
C VAL A 199 -2.15 1.68 3.43
N LEU A 200 -2.06 1.89 2.11
CA LEU A 200 -1.04 1.24 1.27
C LEU A 200 0.38 1.68 1.66
N ALA A 201 0.58 2.96 2.00
CA ALA A 201 1.87 3.47 2.45
C ALA A 201 2.27 2.86 3.80
N GLU A 202 1.37 2.84 4.78
CA GLU A 202 1.60 2.22 6.10
C GLU A 202 1.88 0.71 5.97
N LEU A 203 1.11 0.01 5.13
CA LEU A 203 1.31 -1.41 4.85
C LEU A 203 2.68 -1.67 4.22
N SER A 204 3.06 -0.85 3.24
CA SER A 204 4.38 -0.94 2.59
C SER A 204 5.51 -0.71 3.60
N ASP A 205 5.41 0.30 4.46
CA ASP A 205 6.42 0.57 5.48
C ASP A 205 6.56 -0.59 6.47
N ALA A 206 5.44 -1.13 6.96
CA ALA A 206 5.42 -2.28 7.86
C ALA A 206 6.12 -3.51 7.24
N TYR A 207 5.85 -3.81 5.97
CA TYR A 207 6.51 -4.92 5.27
C TYR A 207 7.99 -4.67 4.98
N THR A 208 8.39 -3.43 4.69
CA THR A 208 9.82 -3.11 4.53
C THR A 208 10.56 -3.28 5.85
N THR A 209 9.93 -2.92 6.97
CA THR A 209 10.48 -3.13 8.31
C THR A 209 10.58 -4.62 8.65
N LEU A 210 9.56 -5.42 8.33
CA LEU A 210 9.58 -6.87 8.47
C LEU A 210 10.71 -7.50 7.64
N ALA A 211 10.87 -7.08 6.39
CA ALA A 211 11.93 -7.58 5.50
C ALA A 211 13.32 -7.26 6.05
N ARG A 212 13.55 -6.04 6.56
CA ARG A 212 14.80 -5.65 7.23
C ARG A 212 15.10 -6.49 8.47
N ALA A 213 14.09 -6.72 9.31
CA ALA A 213 14.23 -7.55 10.50
C ALA A 213 14.57 -9.01 10.14
N GLN A 214 13.89 -9.57 9.14
CA GLN A 214 14.13 -10.94 8.70
C GLN A 214 15.52 -11.09 8.05
N GLY A 215 15.96 -10.13 7.24
CA GLY A 215 17.32 -10.11 6.71
C GLY A 215 18.38 -10.07 7.80
N THR A 216 18.14 -9.35 8.90
CA THR A 216 19.03 -9.34 10.07
C THR A 216 19.07 -10.71 10.75
N ILE A 217 17.92 -11.39 10.90
CA ILE A 217 17.85 -12.74 11.47
C ILE A 217 18.59 -13.74 10.56
N THR A 218 18.34 -13.71 9.25
CA THR A 218 19.03 -14.57 8.28
C THR A 218 20.54 -14.36 8.33
N ALA A 219 21.01 -13.11 8.34
CA ALA A 219 22.45 -12.80 8.45
C ALA A 219 23.07 -13.31 9.76
N ARG A 220 22.34 -13.22 10.89
CA ARG A 220 22.79 -13.78 12.17
C ARG A 220 22.83 -15.31 12.14
N LEU A 221 21.84 -15.96 11.52
CA LEU A 221 21.82 -17.41 11.34
C LEU A 221 22.95 -17.89 10.43
N GLU A 222 23.25 -17.15 9.36
CA GLU A 222 24.39 -17.42 8.48
C GLU A 222 25.72 -17.30 9.22
N ALA A 223 25.91 -16.23 9.98
CA ALA A 223 27.11 -16.03 10.79
C ALA A 223 27.28 -17.15 11.83
N ALA A 224 26.20 -17.51 12.53
CA ALA A 224 26.19 -18.60 13.50
C ALA A 224 26.49 -19.96 12.84
N SER A 225 25.89 -20.23 11.67
CA SER A 225 26.12 -21.47 10.93
C SER A 225 27.57 -21.59 10.44
N ARG A 226 28.18 -20.51 9.94
CA ARG A 226 29.60 -20.50 9.55
C ARG A 226 30.52 -20.76 10.74
N SER A 227 30.25 -20.16 11.90
CA SER A 227 31.02 -20.40 13.11
C SER A 227 30.93 -21.85 13.57
N ALA A 228 29.74 -22.46 13.49
CA ALA A 228 29.55 -23.87 13.82
C ALA A 228 30.35 -24.78 12.87
N GLN A 229 30.29 -24.51 11.55
CA GLN A 229 31.08 -25.26 10.55
C GLN A 229 32.58 -25.16 10.78
N GLN A 230 33.11 -23.98 11.16
CA GLN A 230 34.53 -23.81 11.47
C GLN A 230 34.94 -24.59 12.72
N GLN A 231 34.11 -24.61 13.76
CA GLN A 231 34.36 -25.42 14.95
C GLN A 231 34.37 -26.91 14.62
N ASP A 232 33.42 -27.39 13.82
CA ASP A 232 33.38 -28.79 13.37
C ASP A 232 34.62 -29.16 12.53
N GLN A 233 35.07 -28.27 11.63
CA GLN A 233 36.30 -28.46 10.86
C GLN A 233 37.54 -28.54 11.74
N LEU A 234 37.65 -27.68 12.77
CA LEU A 234 38.77 -27.72 13.72
C LEU A 234 38.74 -28.98 14.59
N LEU A 235 37.56 -29.41 15.05
CA LEU A 235 37.40 -30.65 15.81
C LEU A 235 37.77 -31.88 14.98
N GLN A 236 37.40 -31.90 13.69
CA GLN A 236 37.83 -32.93 12.75
C GLN A 236 39.35 -32.88 12.50
N ALA A 237 39.94 -31.70 12.34
CA ALA A 237 41.39 -31.54 12.13
C ALA A 237 42.23 -31.98 13.34
N VAL A 238 41.70 -31.85 14.56
CA VAL A 238 42.34 -32.32 15.80
C VAL A 238 42.04 -33.82 16.06
N GLY A 239 41.32 -34.49 15.15
CA GLY A 239 41.05 -35.93 15.23
C GLY A 239 39.99 -36.31 16.27
N VAL A 240 39.16 -35.36 16.68
CA VAL A 240 38.04 -35.61 17.60
C VAL A 240 36.82 -35.99 16.76
N THR A 241 36.68 -37.28 16.49
CA THR A 241 35.54 -37.83 15.75
C THR A 241 34.32 -38.08 16.63
N ASP A 242 34.45 -38.02 17.97
CA ASP A 242 33.37 -38.27 18.91
C ASP A 242 33.39 -37.32 20.14
N PRO A 243 32.48 -36.33 20.21
CA PRO A 243 32.32 -35.42 21.34
C PRO A 243 31.99 -36.15 22.66
N ALA A 244 31.39 -37.34 22.62
CA ALA A 244 31.08 -38.13 23.80
C ALA A 244 32.36 -38.66 24.47
N ALA A 245 33.39 -39.00 23.68
CA ALA A 245 34.67 -39.46 24.19
C ALA A 245 35.42 -38.37 24.96
N ILE A 246 35.31 -37.10 24.55
CA ILE A 246 35.88 -35.97 25.31
C ILE A 246 35.17 -35.78 26.64
N ARG A 247 33.84 -35.83 26.67
CA ARG A 247 33.07 -35.70 27.92
C ARG A 247 33.41 -36.85 28.89
N MET A 248 33.57 -38.07 28.38
CA MET A 248 34.02 -39.22 29.17
C MET A 248 35.44 -39.04 29.71
N ARG A 249 36.37 -38.52 28.91
CA ARG A 249 37.76 -38.28 29.34
C ARG A 249 37.85 -37.16 30.36
N LEU A 250 37.03 -36.12 30.24
CA LEU A 250 36.98 -35.02 31.20
C LEU A 250 36.31 -35.45 32.51
N ALA A 251 35.26 -36.27 32.44
CA ALA A 251 34.65 -36.90 33.61
C ALA A 251 35.65 -37.83 34.31
N GLY A 252 36.32 -38.70 33.56
CA GLY A 252 37.38 -39.56 34.11
C GLY A 252 38.55 -38.78 34.71
N PHE A 253 38.93 -37.62 34.13
CA PHE A 253 39.92 -36.73 34.71
C PHE A 253 39.43 -36.11 36.03
N SER A 254 38.18 -35.64 36.08
CA SER A 254 37.56 -35.13 37.29
C SER A 254 37.49 -36.18 38.39
N ASP A 255 37.15 -37.42 38.05
CA ASP A 255 37.09 -38.55 38.98
C ASP A 255 38.48 -38.95 39.47
N THR A 256 39.49 -38.93 38.59
CA THR A 256 40.88 -39.22 38.96
C THR A 256 41.46 -38.14 39.87
N VAL A 257 41.17 -36.86 39.60
CA VAL A 257 41.58 -35.73 40.46
C VAL A 257 40.86 -35.81 41.81
N THR A 258 39.56 -36.14 41.83
CA THR A 258 38.78 -36.29 43.06
C THR A 258 39.26 -37.47 43.90
N SER A 259 39.59 -38.60 43.27
CA SER A 259 40.17 -39.77 43.95
C SER A 259 41.56 -39.46 44.50
N ALA A 260 42.43 -38.78 43.73
CA ALA A 260 43.74 -38.38 44.21
C ALA A 260 43.69 -37.36 45.36
N LEU A 261 42.72 -36.44 45.35
CA LEU A 261 42.48 -35.50 46.44
C LEU A 261 41.92 -36.18 47.70
N ASN A 262 41.09 -37.22 47.55
CA ASN A 262 40.54 -38.00 48.66
C ASN A 262 41.58 -38.96 49.26
N ASP A 263 42.37 -39.65 48.42
CA ASP A 263 43.47 -40.54 48.86
C ASP A 263 44.60 -39.76 49.53
N ALA A 264 44.83 -38.50 49.11
CA ALA A 264 45.81 -37.62 49.74
C ALA A 264 45.38 -37.04 51.10
N GLY A 265 44.16 -37.37 51.58
CA GLY A 265 43.61 -37.06 52.90
C GLY A 265 44.16 -35.79 53.55
N VAL A 266 43.51 -34.63 53.31
CA VAL A 266 43.80 -33.19 53.64
C VAL A 266 44.60 -32.88 54.94
N LYS A 267 45.72 -33.56 55.18
CA LYS A 267 46.69 -33.39 56.26
C LYS A 267 48.11 -33.81 55.84
N LYS A 268 48.36 -34.07 54.55
CA LYS A 268 49.71 -34.31 54.03
C LYS A 268 50.30 -33.08 53.35
N ASP A 269 51.61 -32.96 53.51
CA ASP A 269 52.48 -31.85 53.11
C ASP A 269 52.25 -31.42 51.63
N PRO A 270 52.15 -30.11 51.31
CA PRO A 270 51.87 -29.63 49.96
C PRO A 270 52.75 -30.19 48.84
N ASN A 271 54.00 -30.55 49.14
CA ASN A 271 54.90 -31.16 48.17
C ASN A 271 54.49 -32.58 47.76
N ASP A 272 53.84 -33.34 48.64
CA ASP A 272 53.36 -34.71 48.37
C ASP A 272 52.15 -34.71 47.40
N ILE A 273 51.33 -33.65 47.45
CA ILE A 273 50.20 -33.47 46.54
C ILE A 273 50.67 -33.10 45.13
N LEU A 274 51.69 -32.23 45.03
CA LEU A 274 52.25 -31.81 43.75
C LEU A 274 53.01 -32.94 43.05
N THR A 275 53.73 -33.79 43.78
CA THR A 275 54.39 -34.97 43.20
C THR A 275 53.38 -36.01 42.73
N THR A 276 52.30 -36.23 43.50
CA THR A 276 51.22 -37.15 43.11
C THR A 276 50.46 -36.66 41.88
N LEU A 277 50.13 -35.37 41.81
CA LEU A 277 49.53 -34.75 40.62
C LEU A 277 50.47 -34.81 39.40
N ARG A 278 51.77 -34.55 39.59
CA ARG A 278 52.77 -34.64 38.52
C ARG A 278 52.90 -36.07 37.99
N ASN A 279 52.90 -37.06 38.87
CA ASN A 279 52.97 -38.47 38.51
C ASN A 279 51.69 -38.98 37.82
N ALA A 280 50.52 -38.49 38.24
CA ALA A 280 49.26 -38.74 37.53
C ALA A 280 49.26 -38.10 36.13
N LEU A 281 49.78 -36.88 36.00
CA LEU A 281 49.92 -36.16 34.73
C LEU A 281 50.93 -36.86 33.78
N ALA A 282 51.94 -37.52 34.33
CA ALA A 282 52.95 -38.27 33.56
C ALA A 282 52.44 -39.64 33.04
N LYS A 283 51.36 -40.18 33.64
CA LYS A 283 50.74 -41.45 33.22
C LYS A 283 49.71 -41.30 32.11
N LEU A 284 49.46 -40.09 31.63
CA LEU A 284 48.62 -39.84 30.45
C LEU A 284 49.38 -40.25 29.17
N PRO A 285 48.79 -41.06 28.27
CA PRO A 285 49.42 -41.40 27.01
C PRO A 285 49.48 -40.16 26.11
N GLY A 286 50.70 -39.76 25.74
CA GLY A 286 50.94 -38.64 24.81
C GLY A 286 52.08 -37.69 25.15
N ARG A 287 52.81 -37.88 26.26
CA ARG A 287 53.94 -37.02 26.63
C ARG A 287 55.29 -37.72 26.47
N SER A 288 55.71 -37.93 25.21
CA SER A 288 57.11 -38.19 24.91
C SER A 288 57.94 -36.93 25.16
N ALA A 289 59.13 -37.17 25.71
CA ALA A 289 60.07 -36.18 26.21
C ALA A 289 60.49 -35.14 25.16
N GLN A 290 60.63 -33.88 25.60
CA GLN A 290 61.68 -33.00 25.09
C GLN A 290 62.11 -32.01 26.17
N ASN A 291 63.41 -32.12 26.45
CA ASN A 291 64.20 -31.35 27.39
C ASN A 291 64.73 -30.08 26.67
N SER A 292 65.11 -29.06 27.46
CA SER A 292 66.16 -28.04 27.19
C SER A 292 65.95 -26.87 26.19
N THR A 293 65.69 -25.68 26.77
CA THR A 293 66.37 -24.35 26.55
C THR A 293 65.98 -23.48 25.33
N PRO A 294 66.11 -22.12 25.33
CA PRO A 294 66.13 -21.09 26.38
C PRO A 294 64.95 -20.08 26.31
N ALA A 295 64.87 -19.19 27.30
CA ALA A 295 63.89 -18.11 27.44
C ALA A 295 63.88 -17.11 26.25
N PRO A 296 62.70 -16.68 25.76
CA PRO A 296 62.59 -15.52 24.89
C PRO A 296 62.63 -14.23 25.72
N THR A 297 63.56 -13.35 25.36
CA THR A 297 63.67 -11.94 25.76
C THR A 297 62.32 -11.21 25.65
N PRO A 298 61.99 -10.30 26.58
CA PRO A 298 60.76 -9.52 26.50
C PRO A 298 60.78 -8.58 25.29
N PRO A 299 59.66 -8.44 24.55
CA PRO A 299 59.55 -7.48 23.47
C PRO A 299 59.59 -6.03 24.00
N PRO A 300 60.19 -5.09 23.25
CA PRO A 300 60.26 -3.68 23.63
C PRO A 300 58.87 -3.04 23.72
N ALA A 301 58.75 -2.09 24.66
CA ALA A 301 57.54 -1.34 24.96
C ALA A 301 56.91 -0.67 23.73
N ALA A 302 55.57 -0.63 23.73
CA ALA A 302 54.76 0.05 22.73
C ALA A 302 55.08 1.56 22.64
N PRO A 303 55.16 2.14 21.43
CA PRO A 303 55.12 3.59 21.26
C PRO A 303 53.69 4.12 21.48
N PRO A 304 53.54 5.37 21.96
CA PRO A 304 52.27 5.92 22.42
C PRO A 304 51.28 6.16 21.28
N ALA A 305 50.00 6.02 21.64
CA ALA A 305 48.86 6.48 20.85
C ALA A 305 49.01 7.98 20.53
N ASN A 306 48.83 8.33 19.25
CA ASN A 306 48.66 9.72 18.83
C ASN A 306 47.20 9.93 18.40
N PRO A 307 46.51 10.96 18.93
CA PRO A 307 45.15 11.27 18.58
C PRO A 307 45.09 12.08 17.28
N GLN A 308 44.21 11.65 16.37
CA GLN A 308 43.55 12.52 15.41
C GLN A 308 42.08 12.10 15.33
#